data_AF-A0A2D8FLE6-F1
#
_entry.id   AF-A0A2D8FLE6-F1
#
_cell.length_a   1.000
_cell.length_b   1.000
_cell.length_c   1.000
_cell.angle_alpha   90.00
_cell.angle_beta   90.00
_cell.angle_gamma   90.00
#
_symmetry.space_group_name_H-M   'P 1'
#
loop_
_entity.id
_entity.type
_entity.pdbx_description
1 polymer ?
#
loop_
_entity_poly.entity_id
_entity_poly.type
_entity_poly.pdbx_seq_one_letter_code
_entity_poly.pdbx_strand_id
1 'polypeptide(L)' 'MRALVLNCTLKPSPQTSSTEALARVVIAELEKGGAEVELVRLVDLNLKPGVRT' A
#
# COMPACT_ATOMS: atom_id res chain seq x y z
N MET A 1 -5.67 15.60 -7.61
CA MET A 1 -6.29 14.48 -6.86
C MET A 1 -5.20 13.83 -6.02
N ARG A 2 -5.50 13.30 -4.83
CA ARG A 2 -4.52 12.53 -4.04
C ARG A 2 -5.06 11.14 -3.76
N ALA A 3 -4.23 10.11 -3.89
CA ALA A 3 -4.59 8.72 -3.62
C ALA A 3 -3.60 8.10 -2.64
N LEU A 4 -4.12 7.28 -1.73
CA LEU A 4 -3.33 6.53 -0.76
C LEU A 4 -3.59 5.05 -0.96
N VAL A 5 -2.55 4.28 -1.27
CA VAL A 5 -2.60 2.84 -1.44
C VAL A 5 -2.08 2.18 -0.18
N LEU A 6 -2.95 1.42 0.49
CA LEU A 6 -2.60 0.63 1.67
C LEU A 6 -2.28 -0.80 1.26
N ASN A 7 -1.01 -1.16 1.30
CA ASN A 7 -0.57 -2.54 1.05
C ASN A 7 -0.66 -3.36 2.34
N CYS A 8 -1.68 -4.22 2.40
CA CYS A 8 -1.98 -5.08 3.55
C CYS A 8 -1.29 -6.47 3.48
N THR A 9 -0.19 -6.60 2.74
CA THR A 9 0.63 -7.82 2.79
C THR A 9 1.16 -8.06 4.21
N LEU A 10 1.30 -9.32 4.60
CA LEU A 10 1.95 -9.70 5.88
C LEU A 10 3.48 -9.82 5.75
N LYS A 11 4.04 -9.57 4.56
CA LYS A 11 5.48 -9.65 4.31
C LYS A 11 6.14 -8.28 4.58
N PRO A 12 7.01 -8.15 5.59
CA PRO A 12 7.65 -6.88 5.91
C PRO A 12 8.61 -6.43 4.80
N SER A 13 8.86 -5.13 4.66
CA SER A 13 9.86 -4.62 3.72
C SER A 13 11.27 -5.10 4.09
N PRO A 14 12.16 -5.40 3.11
CA PRO A 14 11.97 -5.28 1.66
C PRO A 14 11.47 -6.58 0.97
N GLN A 15 10.79 -7.49 1.68
CA GLN A 15 10.34 -8.74 1.07
C GLN A 15 9.37 -8.49 -0.09
N THR A 16 9.45 -9.35 -1.11
CA THR A 16 8.61 -9.27 -2.30
C THR A 16 7.14 -9.54 -1.99
N SER A 17 6.27 -8.67 -2.48
CA SER A 17 4.82 -8.74 -2.30
C SER A 17 4.11 -8.72 -3.65
N SER A 18 3.35 -9.77 -3.95
CA SER A 18 2.51 -9.84 -5.15
C SER A 18 1.45 -8.74 -5.16
N THR A 19 0.90 -8.38 -4.00
CA THR A 19 -0.04 -7.28 -3.84
C THR A 19 0.59 -5.94 -4.20
N GLU A 20 1.86 -5.73 -3.85
CA GLU A 20 2.56 -4.50 -4.25
C GLU A 20 2.75 -4.42 -5.77
N ALA A 21 3.09 -5.54 -6.42
CA ALA A 21 3.25 -5.58 -7.86
C ALA A 21 1.95 -5.17 -8.58
N LEU A 22 0.80 -5.68 -8.14
CA LEU A 22 -0.51 -5.29 -8.67
C LEU A 22 -0.85 -3.82 -8.35
N ALA A 23 -0.56 -3.37 -7.13
CA ALA A 23 -0.78 -1.99 -6.72
C ALA A 23 -0.01 -1.00 -7.62
N ARG A 24 1.24 -1.31 -7.98
CA ARG A 24 2.06 -0.46 -8.87
C ARG A 24 1.45 -0.27 -10.26
N VAL A 25 0.73 -1.26 -10.79
CA VAL A 25 0.01 -1.12 -12.07
C VAL A 25 -1.10 -0.07 -11.96
N VAL A 26 -1.89 -0.12 -10.88
CA VAL A 26 -2.97 0.86 -10.64
C VAL A 26 -2.41 2.25 -10.34
N ILE A 27 -1.34 2.33 -9.54
CA ILE A 27 -0.65 3.59 -9.21
C ILE A 27 -0.20 4.28 -10.49
N ALA A 28 0.41 3.55 -11.43
CA ALA A 28 0.87 4.12 -12.69
C ALA A 28 -0.27 4.76 -13.51
N GLU A 29 -1.46 4.15 -13.55
CA GLU A 29 -2.62 4.75 -14.24
C GLU A 29 -3.20 5.96 -13.49
N LEU A 30 -3.21 5.94 -12.16
CA LEU A 30 -3.64 7.08 -11.35
C LEU A 30 -2.70 8.28 -11.53
N GLU A 31 -1.39 8.04 -11.53
CA GLU A 31 -0.38 9.07 -11.76
C GLU A 31 -0.49 9.67 -13.18
N LYS A 32 -0.74 8.84 -14.21
CA LYS A 32 -1.05 9.32 -15.57
C LYS A 32 -2.28 10.22 -15.61
N GLY A 33 -3.29 9.93 -14.77
CA GLY A 33 -4.47 10.76 -14.59
C GLY A 33 -4.22 12.06 -13.79
N GLY A 34 -2.98 12.33 -13.37
CA GLY A 34 -2.60 13.51 -12.59
C GLY A 34 -2.88 13.39 -11.09
N ALA A 35 -3.02 12.17 -10.56
CA ALA A 35 -3.08 11.95 -9.13
C ALA A 35 -1.67 11.91 -8.52
N GLU A 36 -1.50 12.55 -7.36
CA GLU A 36 -0.36 12.29 -6.48
C GLU A 36 -0.68 11.03 -5.67
N VAL A 37 0.20 10.02 -5.70
CA VAL A 37 -0.06 8.74 -5.07
C VAL A 37 1.01 8.38 -4.06
N GLU A 38 0.59 7.96 -2.87
CA GLU A 38 1.46 7.40 -1.84
C GLU A 38 1.13 5.92 -1.63
N LEU A 39 2.15 5.07 -1.46
CA LEU A 39 1.98 3.68 -1.09
C LEU A 39 2.55 3.44 0.31
N VAL A 40 1.71 2.93 1.21
CA VAL A 40 2.08 2.59 2.58
C VAL A 40 1.93 1.09 2.79
N ARG A 41 3.02 0.44 3.19
CA ARG A 41 3.00 -0.97 3.60
C ARG A 41 2.67 -1.06 5.09
N LEU A 42 1.47 -1.53 5.41
CA LEU A 42 0.93 -1.47 6.77
C LEU A 42 1.71 -2.33 7.77
N VAL A 43 2.27 -3.46 7.33
CA VAL A 43 3.04 -4.36 8.20
C VAL A 43 4.36 -3.75 8.69
N ASP A 44 4.84 -2.67 8.05
CA ASP A 44 6.03 -1.94 8.50
C ASP A 44 5.71 -0.91 9.61
N LEU A 45 4.42 -0.67 9.88
CA LEU A 45 3.96 0.28 10.89
C LEU A 45 3.59 -0.42 12.20
N ASN A 46 3.79 0.28 13.32
CA ASN A 46 3.32 -0.19 14.63
C ASN A 46 1.81 0.06 14.79
N LEU A 47 0.99 -0.78 14.17
CA LEU A 47 -0.47 -0.71 14.23
C LEU A 47 -1.01 -1.61 15.35
N LYS A 48 -1.57 -0.99 16.40
CA LYS A 48 -2.19 -1.71 17.52
C LYS A 48 -3.55 -2.30 17.10
N PRO A 49 -3.95 -3.49 17.61
CA PRO A 49 -5.27 -4.05 17.35
C PRO A 49 -6.40 -3.12 17.82
N GLY A 50 -7.41 -2.92 16.97
CA GLY A 50 -8.57 -2.08 17.29
C GLY A 50 -9.64 -2.76 18.14
N VAL A 51 -9.64 -4.10 18.19
CA VAL A 51 -10.56 -4.92 18.99
C VAL A 51 -9.81 -6.10 19.62
N ARG A 52 -10.33 -6.61 20.74
CA ARG A 52 -9.85 -7.82 21.41
C ARG A 52 -11.03 -8.76 21.58
N THR A 53 -10.85 -10.02 21.20
CA THR A 53 -11.76 -11.15 21.47
C THR A 53 -11.31 -11.92 22.69
#